data_AF-G7PML7-F1
#
_entry.id   AF-G7PML7-F1
#
_cell.length_a   1.000
_cell.length_b   1.000
_cell.length_c   1.000
_cell.angle_alpha   90.00
_cell.angle_beta   90.00
_cell.angle_gamma   90.00
#
_symmetry.space_group_name_H-M   'P 1'
#
loop_
_entity.id
_entity.type
_entity.pdbx_description
1 polymer ?
#
loop_
_entity_poly.entity_id
_entity_poly.type
_entity_poly.pdbx_seq_one_letter_code
_entity_poly.pdbx_strand_id
1 'polypeptide(L)'
;VSVKKGHELVNIYCPVVVSNAGLFNTYEHLLPGNARCLPGVKQQLGMVRPGLGMMSVFICLRGTKEDLHLPSTNYYVYHDTDMDQAMERYVSMPREKAAEHIPLMFIAFPSAKDPTWEDRFPGGECDCRIPTHQPVLSGCSPRCLLRG
;
A
#
# COMPACT_ATOMS: atom_id res chain seq x y z
N VAL A 1 14.06 4.44 -22.65
CA VAL A 1 14.30 4.42 -21.18
C VAL A 1 15.67 3.82 -20.93
N SER A 2 16.45 4.36 -19.99
CA SER A 2 17.75 3.79 -19.61
C SER A 2 17.56 2.82 -18.45
N VAL A 3 18.08 1.60 -18.55
CA VAL A 3 18.03 0.58 -17.50
C VAL A 3 19.44 0.16 -17.10
N LYS A 4 19.62 -0.25 -15.84
CA LYS A 4 20.90 -0.75 -15.34
C LYS A 4 21.02 -2.24 -15.67
N LYS A 5 22.10 -2.63 -16.36
CA LYS A 5 22.48 -4.03 -16.64
C LYS A 5 23.87 -4.27 -16.03
N GLY A 6 23.91 -4.85 -14.83
CA GLY A 6 25.16 -4.96 -14.07
C GLY A 6 25.70 -3.57 -13.69
N HIS A 7 26.88 -3.21 -14.20
CA HIS A 7 27.49 -1.89 -14.00
C HIS A 7 27.21 -0.89 -15.14
N GLU A 8 26.57 -1.32 -16.23
CA GLU A 8 26.34 -0.49 -17.41
C GLU A 8 24.91 0.05 -17.48
N LEU A 9 24.76 1.22 -18.11
CA LEU A 9 23.47 1.80 -18.48
C LEU A 9 23.18 1.53 -19.95
N VAL A 10 22.02 0.91 -20.22
CA VAL A 10 21.59 0.55 -21.58
C VAL A 10 20.31 1.31 -21.91
N ASN A 11 20.27 1.91 -23.10
CA ASN A 11 19.08 2.59 -23.61
C ASN A 11 18.19 1.61 -24.38
N ILE A 12 16.92 1.50 -23.95
CA ILE A 12 15.88 0.74 -24.64
C ILE A 12 14.98 1.74 -25.39
N TYR A 13 14.83 1.50 -26.69
CA TYR A 13 14.01 2.30 -27.59
C TYR A 13 12.72 1.55 -27.93
N CYS A 14 11.61 2.26 -27.90
CA CYS A 14 10.31 1.70 -28.28
C CYS A 14 9.42 2.81 -28.87
N PRO A 15 8.52 2.47 -29.82
CA PRO A 15 7.60 3.44 -30.40
C PRO A 15 6.49 3.87 -29.44
N VAL A 16 6.14 3.01 -28.47
CA VAL A 16 5.09 3.26 -27.47
C VAL A 16 5.60 2.88 -26.09
N VAL A 17 5.28 3.69 -25.08
CA VAL A 17 5.60 3.45 -23.67
C VAL A 17 4.31 3.46 -22.87
N VAL A 18 4.08 2.41 -22.07
CA VAL A 18 3.00 2.36 -21.08
C VAL A 18 3.65 2.40 -19.69
N SER A 19 3.38 3.46 -18.91
CA SER A 19 3.94 3.63 -17.57
C SER A 19 2.95 3.17 -16.50
N ASN A 20 3.36 2.20 -15.68
CA ASN A 20 2.62 1.78 -14.46
C ASN A 20 3.29 2.30 -13.18
N ALA A 21 4.16 3.30 -13.27
CA ALA A 21 4.87 3.85 -12.10
C ALA A 21 4.00 4.76 -11.22
N GLY A 22 2.75 5.02 -11.61
CA GLY A 22 1.86 6.00 -10.98
C GLY A 22 2.00 7.40 -11.60
N LEU A 23 0.93 8.20 -11.48
CA LEU A 23 0.82 9.49 -12.14
C LEU A 23 1.86 10.50 -11.65
N PHE A 24 1.99 10.69 -10.33
CA PHE A 24 2.96 11.61 -9.72
C PHE A 24 4.40 11.28 -10.15
N ASN A 25 4.82 10.03 -10.00
CA ASN A 25 6.16 9.59 -10.41
C ASN A 25 6.40 9.81 -11.90
N THR A 26 5.42 9.46 -12.74
CA THR A 26 5.56 9.59 -14.20
C THR A 26 5.67 11.05 -14.60
N TYR A 27 4.77 11.90 -14.13
CA TYR A 27 4.61 13.27 -14.60
C TYR A 27 5.65 14.21 -13.98
N GLU A 28 6.06 13.97 -12.73
CA GLU A 28 7.02 14.84 -12.03
C GLU A 28 8.47 14.43 -12.31
N HIS A 29 8.75 13.15 -12.54
CA HIS A 29 10.14 12.64 -12.54
C HIS A 29 10.55 11.84 -13.77
N LEU A 30 9.65 11.10 -14.42
CA LEU A 30 10.03 10.19 -15.52
C LEU A 30 9.85 10.78 -16.92
N LEU A 31 8.90 11.71 -17.10
CA LEU A 31 8.70 12.39 -18.38
C LEU A 31 9.93 13.26 -18.73
N PRO A 32 10.27 13.43 -20.01
CA PRO A 32 11.23 14.44 -20.45
C PRO A 32 10.80 15.85 -20.03
N GLY A 33 11.76 16.74 -19.74
CA GLY A 33 11.45 18.09 -19.20
C GLY A 33 10.51 18.92 -20.08
N ASN A 34 10.63 18.82 -21.41
CA ASN A 34 9.71 19.45 -22.36
C ASN A 34 8.28 18.92 -22.24
N ALA A 35 8.12 17.61 -22.02
CA ALA A 35 6.81 16.98 -21.83
C ALA A 35 6.17 17.36 -20.47
N ARG A 36 6.97 17.51 -19.40
CA ARG A 36 6.46 17.95 -18.08
C ARG A 36 5.85 19.35 -18.11
N CYS A 37 6.36 20.22 -18.99
CA CYS A 37 5.89 21.59 -19.12
C CYS A 37 4.58 21.72 -19.88
N LEU A 38 4.09 20.65 -20.51
CA LEU A 38 2.85 20.69 -21.30
C LEU A 38 1.66 21.06 -20.40
N PRO A 39 0.78 22.00 -20.84
CA PRO A 39 -0.37 22.42 -20.04
C PRO A 39 -1.27 21.26 -19.59
N GLY A 40 -1.51 20.28 -20.47
CA GLY A 40 -2.31 19.11 -20.14
C GLY A 40 -1.72 18.25 -19.03
N VAL A 41 -0.38 18.11 -18.98
CA VAL A 41 0.33 17.35 -17.94
C VAL A 41 0.19 18.05 -16.59
N LYS A 42 0.38 19.38 -16.56
CA LYS A 42 0.21 20.19 -15.34
C LYS A 42 -1.23 20.18 -14.84
N GLN A 43 -2.20 20.30 -15.75
CA GLN A 43 -3.62 20.27 -15.42
C GLN A 43 -4.01 18.92 -14.80
N GLN A 44 -3.61 17.82 -15.40
CA GLN A 44 -3.87 16.48 -14.88
C GLN A 44 -3.25 16.26 -13.49
N LEU A 45 -2.01 16.69 -13.30
CA LEU A 45 -1.33 16.60 -12.01
C LEU A 45 -2.04 17.44 -10.92
N GLY A 46 -2.54 18.62 -11.28
CA GLY A 46 -3.26 19.50 -10.35
C GLY A 46 -4.67 19.02 -9.95
N MET A 47 -5.27 18.09 -10.69
CA MET A 47 -6.61 17.56 -10.39
C MET A 47 -6.58 16.37 -9.43
N VAL A 48 -5.43 15.73 -9.22
CA VAL A 48 -5.32 14.51 -8.42
C VAL A 48 -4.71 14.78 -7.05
N ARG A 49 -5.14 14.01 -6.05
CA ARG A 49 -4.53 14.00 -4.72
C ARG A 49 -4.07 12.58 -4.39
N PRO A 50 -3.00 12.41 -3.60
CA PRO A 50 -2.66 11.09 -3.07
C PRO A 50 -3.86 10.47 -2.35
N GLY A 51 -4.12 9.20 -2.61
CA GLY A 51 -5.14 8.45 -1.90
C GLY A 51 -4.69 8.11 -0.48
N LEU A 52 -5.60 7.51 0.29
CA LEU A 52 -5.26 6.98 1.61
C LEU A 52 -4.42 5.71 1.48
N GLY A 53 -3.44 5.58 2.37
CA GLY A 53 -2.64 4.36 2.50
C GLY A 53 -3.35 3.28 3.31
N MET A 54 -2.92 2.04 3.11
CA MET A 54 -3.31 0.90 3.94
C MET A 54 -2.04 0.26 4.51
N MET A 55 -2.08 -0.12 5.79
CA MET A 55 -1.04 -0.92 6.42
C MET A 55 -1.41 -2.39 6.35
N SER A 56 -0.43 -3.28 6.21
CA SER A 56 -0.63 -4.71 6.36
C SER A 56 0.41 -5.27 7.31
N VAL A 57 -0.07 -6.02 8.30
CA VAL A 57 0.74 -6.73 9.26
C VAL A 57 0.70 -8.21 8.91
N PHE A 58 1.87 -8.83 8.85
CA PHE A 58 2.03 -10.27 8.69
C PHE A 58 2.50 -10.84 10.01
N ILE A 59 1.80 -11.86 10.49
CA ILE A 59 2.04 -12.48 11.78
C ILE A 59 2.29 -13.96 11.53
N CYS A 60 3.53 -14.39 11.80
CA CYS A 60 3.88 -15.79 11.82
C CYS A 60 3.61 -16.37 13.20
N LEU A 61 2.75 -17.38 13.28
CA LEU A 61 2.43 -18.12 14.48
C LEU A 61 3.11 -19.49 14.40
N ARG A 62 3.64 -19.97 15.52
CA ARG A 62 4.20 -21.33 15.62
C ARG A 62 3.10 -22.29 16.06
N GLY A 63 2.87 -23.34 15.27
CA GLY A 63 1.81 -24.34 15.40
C GLY A 63 1.12 -24.63 14.06
N THR A 64 0.56 -25.83 13.90
CA THR A 64 -0.26 -26.17 12.72
C THR A 64 -1.59 -25.41 12.75
N LYS A 65 -2.33 -25.42 11.63
CA LYS A 65 -3.66 -24.78 11.60
C LYS A 65 -4.63 -25.49 12.55
N GLU A 66 -4.47 -26.79 12.76
CA GLU A 66 -5.21 -27.60 13.74
C GLU A 66 -4.88 -27.21 15.17
N ASP A 67 -3.58 -27.09 15.52
CA ASP A 67 -3.13 -26.73 16.87
C ASP A 67 -3.60 -25.33 17.29
N LEU A 68 -3.57 -24.40 16.33
CA LEU A 68 -3.93 -22.99 16.53
C LEU A 68 -5.42 -22.71 16.29
N HIS A 69 -6.18 -23.73 15.87
CA HIS A 69 -7.59 -23.62 15.47
C HIS A 69 -7.86 -22.48 14.48
N LEU A 70 -6.95 -22.27 13.52
CA LEU A 70 -7.07 -21.17 12.57
C LEU A 70 -8.17 -21.47 11.54
N PRO A 71 -9.11 -20.54 11.33
CA PRO A 71 -10.17 -20.73 10.37
C PRO A 71 -9.63 -20.58 8.94
N SER A 72 -10.17 -21.36 8.00
CA SER A 72 -9.89 -21.20 6.57
C SER A 72 -10.70 -20.06 5.93
N THR A 73 -11.31 -19.18 6.73
CA THR A 73 -12.19 -18.10 6.27
C THR A 73 -11.55 -16.74 6.57
N ASN A 74 -11.73 -15.77 5.67
CA ASN A 74 -11.29 -14.40 5.94
C ASN A 74 -12.41 -13.61 6.62
N TYR A 75 -12.03 -12.69 7.48
CA TYR A 75 -12.98 -11.78 8.14
C TYR A 75 -12.83 -10.37 7.59
N TYR A 76 -13.98 -9.73 7.35
CA TYR A 76 -14.09 -8.29 7.25
C TYR A 76 -14.76 -7.80 8.51
N VAL A 77 -14.05 -7.01 9.29
CA VAL A 77 -14.55 -6.43 10.54
C VAL A 77 -14.81 -4.96 10.28
N TYR A 78 -16.07 -4.58 10.46
CA TYR A 78 -16.56 -3.21 10.34
C TYR A 78 -17.05 -2.76 11.71
N HIS A 79 -16.64 -1.56 12.15
CA HIS A 79 -17.13 -0.99 13.41
C HIS A 79 -18.39 -0.13 13.21
N ASP A 80 -18.62 0.35 12.00
CA ASP A 80 -19.77 1.17 11.64
C ASP A 80 -20.45 0.62 10.38
N THR A 81 -21.73 0.97 10.19
CA THR A 81 -22.47 0.66 8.96
C THR A 81 -22.25 1.74 7.89
N ASP A 82 -22.04 2.99 8.31
CA ASP A 82 -21.71 4.10 7.42
C ASP A 82 -20.18 4.23 7.31
N MET A 83 -19.64 3.66 6.23
CA MET A 83 -18.20 3.60 6.00
C MET A 83 -17.61 4.93 5.62
N ASP A 84 -18.33 5.80 4.91
CA ASP A 84 -17.83 7.10 4.50
C ASP A 84 -17.61 7.96 5.74
N GLN A 85 -18.60 8.01 6.63
CA GLN A 85 -18.48 8.74 7.90
C GLN A 85 -17.44 8.10 8.84
N ALA A 86 -17.33 6.77 8.88
CA ALA A 86 -16.32 6.10 9.69
C ALA A 86 -14.89 6.42 9.23
N MET A 87 -14.66 6.43 7.91
CA MET A 87 -13.37 6.76 7.31
C MET A 87 -13.01 8.24 7.53
N GLU A 88 -13.95 9.16 7.33
CA GLU A 88 -13.73 10.59 7.62
C GLU A 88 -13.33 10.81 9.08
N ARG A 89 -14.07 10.20 10.01
CA ARG A 89 -13.76 10.24 11.45
C ARG A 89 -12.36 9.69 11.72
N TYR A 90 -12.04 8.51 11.22
CA TYR A 90 -10.74 7.87 11.41
C TYR A 90 -9.57 8.74 10.91
N VAL A 91 -9.67 9.31 9.71
CA VAL A 91 -8.61 10.13 9.11
C VAL A 91 -8.45 11.48 9.83
N SER A 92 -9.53 11.99 10.43
CA SER A 92 -9.50 13.24 11.22
C SER A 92 -8.92 13.07 12.63
N MET A 93 -8.80 11.85 13.15
CA MET A 93 -8.34 11.59 14.52
C MET A 93 -6.81 11.71 14.67
N PRO A 94 -6.32 12.14 15.85
CA PRO A 94 -4.91 12.01 16.20
C PRO A 94 -4.46 10.54 16.14
N ARG A 95 -3.23 10.31 15.68
CA ARG A 95 -2.68 8.95 15.49
C ARG A 95 -2.76 8.09 16.75
N GLU A 96 -2.64 8.70 17.92
CA GLU A 96 -2.67 8.02 19.23
C GLU A 96 -4.04 7.42 19.52
N LYS A 97 -5.11 7.99 18.97
CA LYS A 97 -6.50 7.55 19.16
C LYS A 97 -7.03 6.74 17.99
N ALA A 98 -6.39 6.82 16.83
CA ALA A 98 -6.86 6.18 15.60
C ALA A 98 -6.96 4.64 15.76
N ALA A 99 -6.05 4.02 16.50
CA ALA A 99 -6.06 2.57 16.72
C ALA A 99 -7.27 2.07 17.51
N GLU A 100 -7.96 2.95 18.27
CA GLU A 100 -9.15 2.59 19.06
C GLU A 100 -10.37 2.32 18.16
N HIS A 101 -10.39 2.86 16.93
CA HIS A 101 -11.57 2.78 16.05
C HIS A 101 -11.18 2.62 14.58
N ILE A 102 -10.63 1.46 14.20
CA ILE A 102 -10.20 1.18 12.82
C ILE A 102 -11.43 0.84 11.96
N PRO A 103 -11.84 1.69 11.00
CA PRO A 103 -13.14 1.57 10.34
C PRO A 103 -13.32 0.26 9.56
N LEU A 104 -12.22 -0.26 9.02
CA LEU A 104 -12.17 -1.54 8.31
C LEU A 104 -10.91 -2.30 8.69
N MET A 105 -11.08 -3.52 9.17
CA MET A 105 -10.01 -4.49 9.33
C MET A 105 -10.34 -5.73 8.53
N PHE A 106 -9.38 -6.20 7.74
CA PHE A 106 -9.47 -7.51 7.10
C PHE A 106 -8.46 -8.45 7.73
N ILE A 107 -8.87 -9.69 7.96
CA ILE A 107 -8.05 -10.72 8.58
C ILE A 107 -8.09 -11.93 7.66
N ALA A 108 -6.92 -12.40 7.24
CA ALA A 108 -6.79 -13.54 6.36
C ALA A 108 -5.80 -14.58 6.90
N PHE A 109 -6.13 -15.84 6.65
CA PHE A 109 -5.35 -17.01 7.05
C PHE A 109 -4.93 -17.80 5.80
N PRO A 110 -4.00 -17.26 4.99
CA PRO A 110 -3.58 -17.91 3.75
C PRO A 110 -2.98 -19.30 3.99
N SER A 111 -2.21 -19.50 5.07
CA SER A 111 -1.64 -20.82 5.38
C SER A 111 -2.70 -21.86 5.71
N ALA A 112 -3.75 -21.49 6.46
CA ALA A 112 -4.84 -22.40 6.80
C ALA A 112 -5.68 -22.80 5.57
N LYS A 113 -5.70 -21.96 4.53
CA LYS A 113 -6.42 -22.20 3.27
C LYS A 113 -5.64 -23.07 2.28
N ASP A 114 -4.32 -23.08 2.37
CA ASP A 114 -3.48 -23.80 1.43
C ASP A 114 -3.28 -25.26 1.91
N PRO A 115 -3.82 -26.26 1.19
CA PRO A 115 -3.68 -27.66 1.59
C PRO A 115 -2.24 -28.17 1.51
N THR A 116 -1.36 -27.49 0.76
CA THR A 116 0.05 -27.89 0.59
C THR A 116 1.00 -27.15 1.54
N TRP A 117 0.46 -26.34 2.45
CA TRP A 117 1.28 -25.48 3.30
C TRP A 117 2.22 -26.27 4.22
N GLU A 118 1.69 -27.31 4.87
CA GLU A 118 2.46 -28.13 5.82
C GLU A 118 3.57 -28.94 5.13
N ASP A 119 3.35 -29.38 3.89
CA ASP A 119 4.36 -30.05 3.08
C ASP A 119 5.55 -29.13 2.76
N ARG A 120 5.27 -27.83 2.54
CA ARG A 120 6.28 -26.82 2.22
C ARG A 120 6.96 -26.27 3.47
N PHE A 121 6.27 -26.29 4.61
CA PHE A 121 6.71 -25.73 5.89
C PHE A 121 6.46 -26.72 7.05
N PRO A 122 7.25 -27.81 7.14
CA PRO A 122 7.03 -28.89 8.11
C PRO A 122 7.28 -28.49 9.58
N GLY A 123 7.78 -27.28 9.84
CA GLY A 123 7.93 -26.73 11.20
C GLY A 123 6.63 -26.21 11.82
N GLY A 124 5.51 -26.32 11.10
CA GLY A 124 4.21 -25.85 11.56
C GLY A 124 4.21 -24.33 11.76
N GLU A 125 4.82 -23.55 10.89
CA GLU A 125 4.72 -22.09 10.97
C GLU A 125 3.51 -21.64 10.15
N CYS A 126 2.52 -21.02 10.77
CA CYS A 126 1.32 -20.48 10.11
C CYS A 126 1.46 -18.96 9.88
N ASP A 127 1.01 -18.46 8.73
CA ASP A 127 0.99 -17.04 8.40
C ASP A 127 -0.44 -16.48 8.48
N CYS A 128 -0.58 -15.39 9.22
CA CYS A 128 -1.81 -14.60 9.33
C CYS A 128 -1.55 -13.19 8.80
N ARG A 129 -2.39 -12.72 7.88
CA ARG A 129 -2.31 -11.35 7.36
C ARG A 129 -3.46 -10.50 7.92
N ILE A 130 -3.11 -9.36 8.50
CA ILE A 130 -4.06 -8.35 8.99
C ILE A 130 -3.75 -7.02 8.31
N PRO A 131 -4.41 -6.67 7.19
CA PRO A 131 -4.50 -5.29 6.77
C PRO A 131 -5.28 -4.45 7.78
N THR A 132 -4.60 -3.43 8.27
CA THR A 132 -5.15 -2.35 9.08
C THR A 132 -5.08 -1.08 8.26
N HIS A 133 -6.14 -0.30 8.20
CA HIS A 133 -6.01 1.04 7.67
C HIS A 133 -5.06 1.83 8.59
N GLN A 134 -4.03 2.47 8.03
CA GLN A 134 -3.28 3.54 8.69
C GLN A 134 -3.10 4.66 7.69
N PRO A 135 -3.40 5.92 8.04
CA PRO A 135 -3.06 7.03 7.18
C PRO A 135 -1.55 7.17 7.22
N VAL A 136 -0.86 6.68 6.18
CA VAL A 136 0.50 7.13 5.91
C VAL A 136 0.37 8.57 5.44
N LEU A 137 0.52 9.52 6.37
CA LEU A 137 0.78 10.91 6.01
C LEU A 137 2.18 10.95 5.36
N SER A 138 2.24 10.76 4.04
CA SER A 138 3.42 11.10 3.27
C SER A 138 3.55 12.61 3.24
N GLY A 139 4.19 13.19 4.26
CA GLY A 139 4.21 14.64 4.45
C GLY A 139 5.15 15.15 5.53
N CYS A 140 6.34 14.58 5.69
CA CYS A 140 7.44 15.29 6.33
C CYS A 140 8.46 15.63 5.24
N SER A 141 8.31 16.80 4.61
CA SER A 141 9.35 17.42 3.79
C SER A 141 10.29 18.17 4.73
N PRO A 142 11.57 17.78 4.84
CA PRO A 142 12.52 18.49 5.68
C PRO A 142 13.20 19.60 4.87
N ARG A 143 12.47 20.63 4.36
CA ARG A 143 13.14 21.80 3.72
C ARG A 143 12.35 23.07 3.34
N CYS A 144 11.25 23.43 4.00
CA CYS A 144 10.66 24.77 3.81
C CYS A 144 10.35 25.49 5.13
N LEU A 145 11.36 25.58 5.99
CA LEU A 145 11.51 26.68 6.94
C LEU A 145 12.67 27.51 6.40
N LEU A 146 12.36 28.57 5.62
CA LEU A 146 13.16 29.78 5.39
C LEU A 146 12.50 30.64 4.30
N ARG A 147 12.20 31.89 4.67
CA ARG A 147 11.80 33.07 3.87
C ARG A 147 10.31 33.28 3.58
N GLY A 148 9.82 34.37 4.17
CA GLY A 148 8.49 34.96 4.10
C GLY A 148 8.29 35.79 5.36
#